data_AF-A0A2R6J1T3-F1
#
_entry.id   AF-A0A2R6J1T3-F1
#
_cell.length_a   1.000
_cell.length_b   1.000
_cell.length_c   1.000
_cell.angle_alpha   90.00
_cell.angle_beta   90.00
_cell.angle_gamma   90.00
#
_symmetry.space_group_name_H-M   'P 1'
#
loop_
_entity.id
_entity.type
_entity.pdbx_description
1 polymer ?
#
loop_
_entity_poly.entity_id
_entity_poly.type
_entity_poly.pdbx_seq_one_letter_code
_entity_poly.pdbx_strand_id
1 'polypeptide(L)'
;MDQTEQLYESEATGWQRGLYEDIARTTGFVGSIWRTLMYHEPRFLRYAWGQLAPAFRTREFAALDIALRDTLVSATEPDLPRYTLADVDLAPGEFAELRGQLRCYDFAIARYAVAFEIMERRLDGRPVGTDPPTEAGTAPVPEWLDPDRGREPKVLPNDEAREIVRGVVPESHSGGFGEMVPTGYRSWARFPSYLERVWADIEPIVDAEAFETAREDAYSLIPPRSTPRRSRGWGSTRARSRSCGSCSRRSSAAAAGSSRWSPSTRRPSTRPASDAR
;
A
#
# COMPACT_ATOMS: atom_id res chain seq x y z
N MET A 1 -8.40 4.31 -13.97
CA MET A 1 -9.34 4.48 -12.86
C MET A 1 -9.06 5.83 -12.26
N ASP A 2 -10.04 6.73 -12.21
CA ASP A 2 -9.89 8.02 -11.55
C ASP A 2 -9.84 7.79 -10.03
N GLN A 3 -8.73 8.15 -9.40
CA GLN A 3 -8.53 7.92 -7.96
C GLN A 3 -9.23 8.98 -7.09
N THR A 4 -9.67 10.08 -7.70
CA THR A 4 -10.41 11.14 -7.01
C THR A 4 -11.87 10.77 -6.79
N GLU A 5 -12.44 9.90 -7.65
CA GLU A 5 -13.79 9.36 -7.50
C GLU A 5 -13.83 8.18 -6.51
N GLN A 6 -14.61 8.35 -5.45
CA GLN A 6 -14.68 7.42 -4.32
C GLN A 6 -16.13 7.31 -3.84
N LEU A 7 -16.56 6.12 -3.42
CA LEU A 7 -17.83 5.95 -2.70
C LEU A 7 -17.55 6.08 -1.20
N TYR A 8 -18.01 7.15 -0.56
CA TYR A 8 -17.77 7.33 0.87
C TYR A 8 -18.65 6.42 1.72
N GLU A 9 -18.20 6.14 2.95
CA GLU A 9 -18.90 5.22 3.86
C GLU A 9 -20.31 5.70 4.21
N SER A 10 -20.50 7.01 4.34
CA SER A 10 -21.80 7.65 4.56
C SER A 10 -22.79 7.47 3.40
N GLU A 11 -22.28 7.19 2.19
CA GLU A 11 -23.07 7.04 0.96
C GLU A 11 -23.31 5.57 0.63
N ALA A 12 -22.50 4.66 1.17
CA ALA A 12 -22.62 3.23 0.94
C ALA A 12 -23.92 2.68 1.56
N THR A 13 -24.64 1.85 0.79
CA THR A 13 -25.89 1.23 1.24
C THR A 13 -25.89 -0.28 1.00
N GLY A 14 -26.86 -0.97 1.61
CA GLY A 14 -27.05 -2.41 1.44
C GLY A 14 -25.76 -3.21 1.70
N TRP A 15 -25.38 -4.04 0.73
CA TRP A 15 -24.22 -4.91 0.86
C TRP A 15 -22.88 -4.15 0.80
N GLN A 16 -22.82 -2.96 0.19
CA GLN A 16 -21.59 -2.16 0.12
C GLN A 16 -21.21 -1.64 1.51
N ARG A 17 -22.22 -1.16 2.27
CA ARG A 17 -22.04 -0.76 3.66
C ARG A 17 -21.56 -1.94 4.52
N GLY A 18 -22.19 -3.10 4.38
CA GLY A 18 -21.75 -4.31 5.09
C GLY A 18 -20.32 -4.74 4.73
N LEU A 19 -19.87 -4.52 3.49
CA LEU A 19 -18.49 -4.77 3.08
C LEU A 19 -17.51 -3.77 3.72
N TYR A 20 -17.86 -2.48 3.77
CA TYR A 20 -17.08 -1.47 4.49
C TYR A 20 -16.97 -1.76 5.99
N GLU A 21 -18.05 -2.17 6.64
CA GLU A 21 -18.02 -2.60 8.05
C GLU A 21 -17.05 -3.77 8.28
N ASP A 22 -16.99 -4.75 7.36
CA ASP A 22 -16.04 -5.87 7.47
C ASP A 22 -14.59 -5.44 7.19
N ILE A 23 -14.37 -4.53 6.25
CA ILE A 23 -13.06 -3.93 5.97
C ILE A 23 -12.57 -3.15 7.18
N ALA A 24 -13.38 -2.25 7.74
CA ALA A 24 -13.04 -1.47 8.92
C ALA A 24 -12.76 -2.38 10.13
N ARG A 25 -13.60 -3.39 10.36
CA ARG A 25 -13.37 -4.38 11.43
C ARG A 25 -12.08 -5.18 11.24
N THR A 26 -11.66 -5.43 10.00
CA THR A 26 -10.48 -6.26 9.73
C THR A 26 -9.18 -5.43 9.67
N THR A 27 -9.26 -4.20 9.17
CA THR A 27 -8.10 -3.34 8.86
C THR A 27 -8.00 -2.06 9.67
N GLY A 28 -9.01 -1.74 10.48
CA GLY A 28 -9.06 -0.58 11.36
C GLY A 28 -9.90 0.56 10.79
N PHE A 29 -9.87 0.76 9.47
CA PHE A 29 -10.63 1.81 8.78
C PHE A 29 -10.77 1.50 7.28
N VAL A 30 -11.70 2.17 6.58
CA VAL A 30 -11.83 2.07 5.12
C VAL A 30 -10.95 3.12 4.44
N GLY A 31 -9.76 2.71 4.02
CA GLY A 31 -8.84 3.55 3.27
C GLY A 31 -9.32 3.89 1.85
N SER A 32 -8.70 4.90 1.25
CA SER A 32 -9.08 5.41 -0.07
C SER A 32 -9.03 4.37 -1.19
N ILE A 33 -8.10 3.41 -1.15
CA ILE A 33 -8.05 2.30 -2.11
C ILE A 33 -9.36 1.52 -2.15
N TRP A 34 -9.93 1.21 -0.99
CA TRP A 34 -11.19 0.47 -0.88
C TRP A 34 -12.36 1.30 -1.37
N ARG A 35 -12.38 2.61 -1.05
CA ARG A 35 -13.42 3.53 -1.54
C ARG A 35 -13.39 3.72 -3.06
N THR A 36 -12.19 3.79 -3.62
CA THR A 36 -11.97 3.90 -5.07
C THR A 36 -12.41 2.61 -5.77
N LEU A 37 -11.99 1.44 -5.26
CA LEU A 37 -12.42 0.14 -5.80
C LEU A 37 -13.92 -0.10 -5.66
N MET A 38 -14.54 0.38 -4.58
CA MET A 38 -15.98 0.26 -4.40
C MET A 38 -16.76 1.12 -5.41
N TYR A 39 -16.26 2.31 -5.73
CA TYR A 39 -16.87 3.18 -6.73
C TYR A 39 -16.77 2.58 -8.13
N HIS A 40 -15.55 2.21 -8.55
CA HIS A 40 -15.30 1.78 -9.93
C HIS A 40 -15.59 0.30 -10.17
N GLU A 41 -15.23 -0.57 -9.22
CA GLU A 41 -15.21 -2.03 -9.41
C GLU A 41 -15.79 -2.80 -8.20
N PRO A 42 -17.02 -2.49 -7.75
CA PRO A 42 -17.59 -2.99 -6.48
C PRO A 42 -17.67 -4.52 -6.39
N ARG A 43 -17.93 -5.20 -7.52
CA ARG A 43 -17.99 -6.67 -7.58
C ARG A 43 -16.61 -7.30 -7.44
N PHE A 44 -15.61 -6.71 -8.09
CA PHE A 44 -14.22 -7.15 -7.95
C PHE A 44 -13.73 -6.93 -6.52
N LEU A 45 -14.00 -5.76 -5.92
CA LEU A 45 -13.65 -5.50 -4.53
C LEU A 45 -14.23 -6.57 -3.60
N ARG A 46 -15.53 -6.87 -3.75
CA ARG A 46 -16.18 -7.91 -2.95
C ARG A 46 -15.52 -9.28 -3.12
N TYR A 47 -15.18 -9.66 -4.35
CA TYR A 47 -14.49 -10.90 -4.63
C TYR A 47 -13.09 -10.93 -4.00
N ALA A 48 -12.28 -9.91 -4.25
CA ALA A 48 -10.91 -9.80 -3.73
C ALA A 48 -10.90 -9.80 -2.20
N TRP A 49 -11.80 -9.04 -1.58
CA TRP A 49 -11.93 -8.97 -0.13
C TRP A 49 -12.29 -10.33 0.49
N GLY A 50 -13.17 -11.10 -0.16
CA GLY A 50 -13.49 -12.46 0.27
C GLY A 50 -12.31 -13.43 0.28
N GLN A 51 -11.24 -13.12 -0.47
CA GLN A 51 -9.98 -13.88 -0.45
C GLN A 51 -8.96 -13.31 0.56
N LEU A 52 -8.93 -11.98 0.72
CA LEU A 52 -7.96 -11.29 1.59
C LEU A 52 -8.32 -11.38 3.07
N ALA A 53 -9.59 -11.13 3.42
CA ALA A 53 -10.01 -11.01 4.81
C ALA A 53 -9.69 -12.24 5.68
N PRO A 54 -9.84 -13.49 5.19
CA PRO A 54 -9.45 -14.67 5.96
C PRO A 54 -7.95 -14.72 6.29
N ALA A 55 -7.08 -14.25 5.38
CA ALA A 55 -5.63 -14.27 5.60
C ALA A 55 -5.22 -13.38 6.80
N PHE A 56 -5.88 -12.24 6.99
CA PHE A 56 -5.61 -11.34 8.12
C PHE A 56 -6.04 -11.89 9.50
N ARG A 57 -6.69 -13.05 9.52
CA ARG A 57 -7.20 -13.70 10.75
C ARG A 57 -6.38 -14.93 11.14
N THR A 58 -5.25 -15.16 10.48
CA THR A 58 -4.36 -16.30 10.74
C THR A 58 -3.17 -15.92 11.62
N ARG A 59 -2.64 -16.91 12.35
CA ARG A 59 -1.45 -16.78 13.17
C ARG A 59 -0.19 -16.50 12.35
N GLU A 60 -0.15 -17.01 11.12
CA GLU A 60 0.93 -16.70 10.19
C GLU A 60 0.95 -15.21 9.80
N PHE A 61 -0.23 -14.62 9.54
CA PHE A 61 -0.30 -13.18 9.32
C PHE A 61 0.08 -12.39 10.57
N ALA A 62 -0.35 -12.83 11.75
CA ALA A 62 0.08 -12.23 13.02
C ALA A 62 1.60 -12.21 13.20
N ALA A 63 2.28 -13.32 12.88
CA ALA A 63 3.74 -13.39 12.93
C ALA A 63 4.40 -12.46 11.91
N LEU A 64 3.84 -12.37 10.69
CA LEU A 64 4.29 -11.43 9.66
C LEU A 64 4.13 -9.97 10.09
N ASP A 65 2.99 -9.60 10.67
CA ASP A 65 2.71 -8.25 11.15
C ASP A 65 3.74 -7.81 12.20
N ILE A 66 4.02 -8.66 13.19
CA ILE A 66 5.05 -8.42 14.20
C ILE A 66 6.43 -8.25 13.56
N ALA A 67 6.83 -9.18 12.67
CA ALA A 67 8.14 -9.15 12.04
C ALA A 67 8.33 -7.90 11.15
N LEU A 68 7.29 -7.50 10.42
CA LEU A 68 7.30 -6.30 9.59
C LEU A 68 7.47 -5.04 10.43
N ARG A 69 6.72 -4.91 11.53
CA ARG A 69 6.83 -3.76 12.43
C ARG A 69 8.20 -3.73 13.12
N ASP A 70 8.66 -4.87 13.63
CA ASP A 70 9.96 -4.99 14.30
C ASP A 70 11.12 -4.61 13.36
N THR A 71 11.06 -5.04 12.10
CA THR A 71 12.10 -4.71 11.09
C THR A 71 12.20 -3.20 10.86
N LEU A 72 11.08 -2.52 10.67
CA LEU A 72 11.06 -1.07 10.41
C LEU A 72 11.38 -0.24 11.65
N VAL A 73 10.82 -0.62 12.80
CA VAL A 73 11.01 0.12 14.06
C VAL A 73 12.43 -0.08 14.60
N SER A 74 12.94 -1.30 14.65
CA SER A 74 14.29 -1.55 15.19
C SER A 74 15.39 -0.84 14.41
N ALA A 75 15.20 -0.61 13.11
CA ALA A 75 16.13 0.14 12.27
C ALA A 75 16.12 1.66 12.53
N THR A 76 15.06 2.19 13.15
CA THR A 76 14.86 3.64 13.33
C THR A 76 14.78 4.06 14.79
N GLU A 77 14.43 3.16 15.71
CA GLU A 77 14.16 3.46 17.12
C GLU A 77 15.23 4.30 17.84
N PRO A 78 16.55 4.08 17.61
CA PRO A 78 17.58 4.91 18.25
C PRO A 78 17.45 6.41 17.95
N ASP A 79 16.93 6.75 16.77
CA ASP A 79 16.85 8.12 16.26
C ASP A 79 15.42 8.69 16.31
N LEU A 80 14.42 7.88 16.65
CA LEU A 80 13.03 8.33 16.66
C LEU A 80 12.76 9.36 17.77
N PRO A 81 12.22 10.54 17.41
CA PRO A 81 11.86 11.57 18.39
C PRO A 81 10.69 11.12 19.26
N ARG A 82 10.66 11.63 20.50
CA ARG A 82 9.52 11.48 21.42
C ARG A 82 8.85 12.82 21.61
N TYR A 83 7.55 12.86 21.35
CA TYR A 83 6.76 14.09 21.47
C TYR A 83 5.92 14.12 22.73
N THR A 84 5.90 15.29 23.36
CA THR A 84 4.95 15.71 24.38
C THR A 84 3.93 16.69 23.77
N LEU A 85 2.91 17.05 24.54
CA LEU A 85 1.93 18.08 24.14
C LEU A 85 2.59 19.41 23.76
N ALA A 86 3.64 19.79 24.51
CA ALA A 86 4.31 21.06 24.34
C ALA A 86 5.17 21.09 23.05
N ASP A 87 5.70 19.94 22.64
CA ASP A 87 6.58 19.87 21.46
C ASP A 87 5.83 20.09 20.14
N VAL A 88 4.51 19.86 20.15
CA VAL A 88 3.65 19.89 18.94
C VAL A 88 2.50 20.88 19.06
N ASP A 89 2.46 21.69 20.11
CA ASP A 89 1.44 22.73 20.36
C ASP A 89 0.00 22.22 20.21
N LEU A 90 -0.31 21.07 20.84
CA LEU A 90 -1.65 20.48 20.80
C LEU A 90 -2.33 20.50 22.16
N ALA A 91 -3.64 20.72 22.17
CA ALA A 91 -4.43 20.53 23.37
C ALA A 91 -4.43 19.04 23.79
N PRO A 92 -4.62 18.73 25.09
CA PRO A 92 -4.61 17.33 25.56
C PRO A 92 -5.57 16.40 24.81
N GLY A 93 -6.76 16.90 24.45
CA GLY A 93 -7.76 16.13 23.70
C GLY A 93 -7.34 15.84 22.26
N GLU A 94 -6.72 16.82 21.59
CA GLU A 94 -6.23 16.70 20.22
C GLU A 94 -5.06 15.72 20.14
N PHE A 95 -4.13 15.80 21.08
CA PHE A 95 -3.02 14.85 21.15
C PHE A 95 -3.48 13.42 21.48
N ALA A 96 -4.46 13.26 22.37
CA ALA A 96 -5.06 11.95 22.63
C ALA A 96 -5.78 11.41 21.38
N GLU A 97 -6.40 12.26 20.58
CA GLU A 97 -6.98 11.90 19.29
C GLU A 97 -5.91 11.48 18.29
N LEU A 98 -4.86 12.29 18.09
CA LEU A 98 -3.73 12.00 17.23
C LEU A 98 -3.08 10.66 17.58
N ARG A 99 -2.76 10.43 18.86
CA ARG A 99 -2.19 9.15 19.33
C ARG A 99 -3.11 7.97 19.04
N GLY A 100 -4.42 8.14 19.21
CA GLY A 100 -5.40 7.12 18.83
C GLY A 100 -5.36 6.81 17.34
N GLN A 101 -5.28 7.82 16.48
CA GLN A 101 -5.23 7.63 15.02
C GLN A 101 -3.90 6.99 14.59
N LEU A 102 -2.76 7.38 15.18
CA LEU A 102 -1.46 6.76 14.92
C LEU A 102 -1.46 5.27 15.25
N ARG A 103 -2.08 4.86 16.38
CA ARG A 103 -2.27 3.44 16.71
C ARG A 103 -3.13 2.71 15.68
N CYS A 104 -4.13 3.37 15.12
CA CYS A 104 -4.96 2.79 14.05
C CYS A 104 -4.15 2.56 12.78
N TYR A 105 -3.26 3.50 12.40
CA TYR A 105 -2.37 3.32 11.26
C TYR A 105 -1.34 2.22 11.48
N ASP A 106 -0.75 2.14 12.67
CA ASP A 106 0.17 1.05 13.05
C ASP A 106 -0.51 -0.32 12.93
N PHE A 107 -1.75 -0.44 13.40
CA PHE A 107 -2.57 -1.64 13.21
C PHE A 107 -2.85 -1.95 11.73
N ALA A 108 -3.08 -0.93 10.90
CA ALA A 108 -3.49 -1.11 9.51
C ALA A 108 -2.33 -1.43 8.56
N ILE A 109 -1.11 -0.94 8.84
CA ILE A 109 -0.05 -0.83 7.82
C ILE A 109 0.31 -2.17 7.16
N ALA A 110 0.53 -3.22 7.96
CA ALA A 110 0.88 -4.54 7.44
C ALA A 110 -0.27 -5.15 6.60
N ARG A 111 -1.51 -4.92 6.99
CA ARG A 111 -2.70 -5.41 6.27
C ARG A 111 -2.82 -4.76 4.90
N TYR A 112 -2.56 -3.46 4.81
CA TYR A 112 -2.54 -2.75 3.53
C TYR A 112 -1.35 -3.18 2.67
N ALA A 113 -0.14 -3.26 3.24
CA ALA A 113 1.05 -3.72 2.51
C ALA A 113 0.84 -5.11 1.88
N VAL A 114 0.34 -6.07 2.67
CA VAL A 114 0.03 -7.42 2.19
C VAL A 114 -1.12 -7.42 1.17
N ALA A 115 -2.17 -6.62 1.38
CA ALA A 115 -3.26 -6.50 0.41
C ALA A 115 -2.76 -6.03 -0.95
N PHE A 116 -1.94 -4.96 -0.99
CA PHE A 116 -1.37 -4.45 -2.23
C PHE A 116 -0.51 -5.49 -2.94
N GLU A 117 0.42 -6.13 -2.22
CA GLU A 117 1.30 -7.13 -2.82
C GLU A 117 0.52 -8.35 -3.37
N ILE A 118 -0.48 -8.83 -2.63
CA ILE A 118 -1.33 -9.93 -3.09
C ILE A 118 -2.10 -9.53 -4.35
N MET A 119 -2.73 -8.35 -4.36
CA MET A 119 -3.50 -7.89 -5.51
C MET A 119 -2.61 -7.68 -6.74
N GLU A 120 -1.48 -7.00 -6.59
CA GLU A 120 -0.51 -6.76 -7.68
C GLU A 120 -0.06 -8.09 -8.30
N ARG A 121 0.36 -9.05 -7.48
CA ARG A 121 0.77 -10.37 -7.98
C ARG A 121 -0.32 -11.08 -8.75
N ARG A 122 -1.54 -11.08 -8.22
CA ARG A 122 -2.66 -11.79 -8.86
C ARG A 122 -3.04 -11.13 -10.17
N LEU A 123 -2.98 -9.80 -10.26
CA LEU A 123 -3.20 -9.07 -11.52
C LEU A 123 -2.10 -9.36 -12.55
N ASP A 124 -0.86 -9.57 -12.11
CA ASP A 124 0.27 -9.95 -12.97
C ASP A 124 0.32 -11.46 -13.30
N GLY A 125 -0.63 -12.26 -12.80
CA GLY A 125 -0.60 -13.72 -12.93
C GLY A 125 0.54 -14.39 -12.15
N ARG A 126 1.17 -13.68 -11.21
CA ARG A 126 2.16 -14.23 -10.27
C ARG A 126 1.45 -15.03 -9.17
N PRO A 127 2.05 -16.14 -8.70
CA PRO A 127 1.45 -16.96 -7.67
C PRO A 127 1.49 -16.27 -6.29
N VAL A 128 0.54 -16.62 -5.43
CA VAL A 128 0.40 -16.18 -4.04
C VAL A 128 0.08 -17.40 -3.20
N GLY A 129 0.73 -17.56 -2.04
CA GLY A 129 0.51 -18.71 -1.15
C GLY A 129 0.85 -20.05 -1.81
N THR A 130 2.07 -20.18 -2.35
CA THR A 130 2.51 -21.43 -3.02
C THR A 130 2.77 -22.56 -2.06
N ASP A 131 3.05 -22.24 -0.80
CA ASP A 131 3.30 -23.25 0.22
C ASP A 131 1.96 -23.75 0.76
N PRO A 132 1.86 -25.06 1.05
CA PRO A 132 0.65 -25.62 1.63
C PRO A 132 0.40 -25.01 3.01
N PRO A 133 -0.85 -24.66 3.34
CA PRO A 133 -1.17 -24.12 4.66
C PRO A 133 -0.82 -25.14 5.74
N THR A 134 -0.26 -24.66 6.84
CA THR A 134 -0.05 -25.48 8.04
C THR A 134 -1.19 -25.23 9.02
N GLU A 135 -1.50 -26.23 9.86
CA GLU A 135 -2.47 -26.08 10.95
C GLU A 135 -2.06 -24.95 11.90
N ALA A 136 -0.78 -24.89 12.26
CA ALA A 136 -0.25 -23.85 13.13
C ALA A 136 -0.35 -22.44 12.51
N GLY A 137 -0.10 -22.30 11.20
CA GLY A 137 -0.16 -21.03 10.49
C GLY A 137 -1.60 -20.51 10.31
N THR A 138 -2.54 -21.41 10.02
CA THR A 138 -3.96 -21.09 9.82
C THR A 138 -4.77 -20.96 11.11
N ALA A 139 -4.20 -21.32 12.26
CA ALA A 139 -4.82 -21.10 13.56
C ALA A 139 -5.19 -19.60 13.73
N PRO A 140 -6.23 -19.28 14.51
CA PRO A 140 -6.63 -17.88 14.69
C PRO A 140 -5.52 -17.00 15.26
N VAL A 141 -5.56 -15.71 14.92
CA VAL A 141 -4.76 -14.66 15.56
C VAL A 141 -4.97 -14.74 17.08
N PRO A 142 -3.89 -14.69 17.90
CA PRO A 142 -4.02 -14.69 19.35
C PRO A 142 -4.83 -13.49 19.86
N GLU A 143 -5.72 -13.69 20.85
CA GLU A 143 -6.58 -12.63 21.39
C GLU A 143 -5.81 -11.46 22.00
N TRP A 144 -4.57 -11.71 22.47
CA TRP A 144 -3.69 -10.68 23.02
C TRP A 144 -3.02 -9.82 21.96
N LEU A 145 -3.04 -10.22 20.68
CA LEU A 145 -2.44 -9.44 19.60
C LEU A 145 -3.44 -8.39 19.12
N ASP A 146 -2.98 -7.14 19.01
CA ASP A 146 -3.78 -5.96 18.66
C ASP A 146 -4.98 -5.67 19.62
N PRO A 147 -4.77 -5.61 20.95
CA PRO A 147 -5.84 -5.34 21.90
C PRO A 147 -6.36 -3.90 21.79
N ASP A 148 -5.55 -2.99 21.24
CA ASP A 148 -5.89 -1.61 20.95
C ASP A 148 -5.74 -1.35 19.45
N ARG A 149 -6.86 -1.10 18.77
CA ARG A 149 -6.92 -0.78 17.33
C ARG A 149 -6.86 0.72 17.07
N GLY A 150 -6.64 1.52 18.10
CA GLY A 150 -6.63 2.96 18.03
C GLY A 150 -8.02 3.56 17.84
N ARG A 151 -8.03 4.77 17.29
CA ARG A 151 -9.25 5.53 16.94
C ARG A 151 -9.34 5.64 15.44
N GLU A 152 -10.56 5.49 14.93
CA GLU A 152 -10.85 5.69 13.51
C GLU A 152 -10.31 7.05 13.03
N PRO A 153 -9.56 7.08 11.91
CA PRO A 153 -9.00 8.32 11.42
C PRO A 153 -10.07 9.30 10.94
N LYS A 154 -10.03 10.54 11.43
CA LYS A 154 -10.79 11.63 10.80
C LYS A 154 -9.88 12.33 9.81
N VAL A 155 -10.36 12.56 8.61
CA VAL A 155 -9.58 13.06 7.48
C VAL A 155 -10.12 14.38 6.97
N LEU A 156 -9.23 15.29 6.55
CA LEU A 156 -9.63 16.47 5.79
C LEU A 156 -10.10 16.07 4.37
N PRO A 157 -10.93 16.91 3.71
CA PRO A 157 -11.10 16.87 2.26
C PRO A 157 -9.75 16.87 1.54
N ASN A 158 -9.68 16.23 0.37
CA ASN A 158 -8.41 16.01 -0.34
C ASN A 158 -7.70 17.32 -0.72
N ASP A 159 -8.46 18.32 -1.19
CA ASP A 159 -7.87 19.59 -1.65
C ASP A 159 -7.32 20.43 -0.49
N GLU A 160 -8.04 20.47 0.64
CA GLU A 160 -7.58 21.12 1.87
C GLU A 160 -6.32 20.43 2.42
N ALA A 161 -6.33 19.10 2.51
CA ALA A 161 -5.16 18.34 2.95
C ALA A 161 -3.96 18.55 2.03
N ARG A 162 -4.17 18.62 0.71
CA ARG A 162 -3.12 18.82 -0.28
C ARG A 162 -2.43 20.16 -0.11
N GLU A 163 -3.19 21.22 0.13
CA GLU A 163 -2.63 22.55 0.35
C GLU A 163 -1.67 22.54 1.56
N ILE A 164 -2.12 21.96 2.68
CA ILE A 164 -1.32 21.84 3.90
C ILE A 164 -0.08 20.96 3.67
N VAL A 165 -0.27 19.76 3.09
CA VAL A 165 0.82 18.78 2.90
C VAL A 165 1.90 19.31 1.97
N ARG A 166 1.56 20.04 0.91
CA ARG A 166 2.55 20.67 0.02
C ARG A 166 3.40 21.75 0.70
N GLY A 167 2.85 22.39 1.73
CA GLY A 167 3.59 23.37 2.53
C GLY A 167 4.60 22.74 3.50
N VAL A 168 4.44 21.46 3.83
CA VAL A 168 5.22 20.79 4.88
C VAL A 168 6.10 19.65 4.35
N VAL A 169 5.56 18.82 3.47
CA VAL A 169 6.23 17.62 2.94
C VAL A 169 6.93 17.97 1.61
N PRO A 170 8.27 17.83 1.51
CA PRO A 170 9.06 18.11 0.32
C PRO A 170 8.48 17.46 -0.93
N GLU A 171 8.59 18.13 -2.06
CA GLU A 171 8.07 17.66 -3.35
C GLU A 171 8.65 16.29 -3.76
N SER A 172 9.88 15.96 -3.34
CA SER A 172 10.48 14.63 -3.56
C SER A 172 9.64 13.50 -2.97
N HIS A 173 8.93 13.78 -1.87
CA HIS A 173 8.06 12.86 -1.17
C HIS A 173 6.60 13.05 -1.57
N SER A 174 6.10 14.28 -1.51
CA SER A 174 4.69 14.59 -1.76
C SER A 174 4.30 14.49 -3.24
N GLY A 175 5.25 14.67 -4.17
CA GLY A 175 5.06 14.43 -5.59
C GLY A 175 4.73 12.97 -5.92
N GLY A 176 5.14 12.03 -5.06
CA GLY A 176 4.80 10.60 -5.16
C GLY A 176 3.33 10.28 -4.86
N PHE A 177 2.57 11.22 -4.28
CA PHE A 177 1.15 11.01 -3.94
C PHE A 177 0.22 11.16 -5.15
N GLY A 178 0.68 11.83 -6.22
CA GLY A 178 -0.16 12.12 -7.39
C GLY A 178 -1.38 12.98 -7.04
N GLU A 179 -2.53 12.65 -7.61
CA GLU A 179 -3.78 13.40 -7.43
C GLU A 179 -4.56 13.07 -6.15
N MET A 180 -4.06 12.19 -5.29
CA MET A 180 -4.72 11.89 -4.02
C MET A 180 -3.72 11.89 -2.88
N VAL A 181 -3.96 12.72 -1.87
CA VAL A 181 -3.16 12.67 -0.64
C VAL A 181 -3.54 11.39 0.13
N PRO A 182 -2.57 10.57 0.56
CA PRO A 182 -2.87 9.37 1.32
C PRO A 182 -3.66 9.68 2.60
N THR A 183 -4.52 8.74 3.00
CA THR A 183 -5.43 8.91 4.15
C THR A 183 -4.67 9.28 5.44
N GLY A 184 -3.47 8.75 5.67
CA GLY A 184 -2.59 9.12 6.78
C GLY A 184 -2.25 10.62 6.80
N TYR A 185 -1.70 11.14 5.71
CA TYR A 185 -1.37 12.56 5.59
C TYR A 185 -2.61 13.46 5.67
N ARG A 186 -3.77 13.03 5.15
CA ARG A 186 -5.04 13.77 5.31
C ARG A 186 -5.54 13.83 6.75
N SER A 187 -5.23 12.81 7.56
CA SER A 187 -5.51 12.78 8.99
C SER A 187 -4.53 13.69 9.74
N TRP A 188 -3.23 13.59 9.45
CA TRP A 188 -2.19 14.37 10.14
C TRP A 188 -2.22 15.86 9.80
N ALA A 189 -2.67 16.23 8.59
CA ALA A 189 -2.87 17.62 8.19
C ALA A 189 -3.90 18.37 9.06
N ARG A 190 -4.73 17.65 9.84
CA ARG A 190 -5.60 18.26 10.86
C ARG A 190 -4.84 18.81 12.07
N PHE A 191 -3.57 18.43 12.21
CA PHE A 191 -2.66 18.86 13.26
C PHE A 191 -1.40 19.47 12.61
N PRO A 192 -1.49 20.65 11.97
CA PRO A 192 -0.39 21.18 11.15
C PRO A 192 0.93 21.33 11.92
N SER A 193 0.89 21.78 13.17
CA SER A 193 2.07 21.90 14.04
C SER A 193 2.76 20.56 14.30
N TYR A 194 1.97 19.49 14.49
CA TYR A 194 2.50 18.12 14.57
C TYR A 194 3.07 17.67 13.22
N LEU A 195 2.37 17.88 12.11
CA LEU A 195 2.83 17.44 10.79
C LEU A 195 4.14 18.13 10.39
N GLU A 196 4.26 19.43 10.65
CA GLU A 196 5.48 20.21 10.44
C GLU A 196 6.63 19.69 11.30
N ARG A 197 6.38 19.55 12.61
CA ARG A 197 7.40 19.07 13.54
C ARG A 197 7.86 17.65 13.22
N VAL A 198 6.91 16.73 13.01
CA VAL A 198 7.23 15.32 12.77
C VAL A 198 7.99 15.16 11.46
N TRP A 199 7.61 15.89 10.42
CA TRP A 199 8.28 15.76 9.14
C TRP A 199 9.72 16.28 9.21
N ALA A 200 9.95 17.44 9.86
CA ALA A 200 11.29 17.97 10.07
C ALA A 200 12.21 17.00 10.83
N ASP A 201 11.67 16.24 11.79
CA ASP A 201 12.45 15.29 12.58
C ASP A 201 12.64 13.94 11.85
N ILE A 202 11.66 13.45 11.09
CA ILE A 202 11.74 12.12 10.44
C ILE A 202 12.34 12.14 9.04
N GLU A 203 12.33 13.28 8.32
CA GLU A 203 12.94 13.41 7.00
C GLU A 203 14.37 12.81 6.91
N PRO A 204 15.32 13.19 7.79
CA PRO A 204 16.66 12.60 7.74
C PRO A 204 16.70 11.10 8.05
N ILE A 205 15.70 10.58 8.78
CA ILE A 205 15.60 9.16 9.13
C ILE A 205 15.10 8.36 7.93
N VAL A 206 14.05 8.85 7.26
CA VAL A 206 13.47 8.16 6.09
C VAL A 206 14.37 8.21 4.86
N ASP A 207 15.25 9.21 4.78
CA ASP A 207 16.28 9.33 3.73
C ASP A 207 17.56 8.53 4.04
N ALA A 208 17.67 7.93 5.24
CA ALA A 208 18.86 7.18 5.63
C ALA A 208 18.94 5.80 4.96
N GLU A 209 20.15 5.36 4.61
CA GLU A 209 20.42 4.03 4.04
C GLU A 209 19.93 2.89 4.95
N ALA A 210 19.98 3.08 6.27
CA ALA A 210 19.48 2.11 7.24
C ALA A 210 17.96 1.90 7.12
N PHE A 211 17.20 2.97 6.91
CA PHE A 211 15.75 2.89 6.72
C PHE A 211 15.41 2.23 5.39
N GLU A 212 16.13 2.57 4.32
CA GLU A 212 15.94 1.93 3.01
C GLU A 212 16.24 0.44 3.05
N THR A 213 17.32 0.03 3.72
CA THR A 213 17.64 -1.39 3.94
C THR A 213 16.52 -2.09 4.72
N ALA A 214 16.05 -1.49 5.80
CA ALA A 214 14.96 -2.04 6.60
C ALA A 214 13.65 -2.16 5.81
N ARG A 215 13.39 -1.20 4.91
CA ARG A 215 12.25 -1.25 3.99
C ARG A 215 12.36 -2.44 3.03
N GLU A 216 13.52 -2.65 2.41
CA GLU A 216 13.78 -3.81 1.55
C GLU A 216 13.63 -5.13 2.31
N ASP A 217 14.18 -5.21 3.51
CA ASP A 217 14.05 -6.37 4.40
C ASP A 217 12.59 -6.64 4.77
N ALA A 218 11.83 -5.61 5.15
CA ALA A 218 10.41 -5.72 5.46
C ALA A 218 9.59 -6.18 4.24
N TYR A 219 9.90 -5.68 3.04
CA TYR A 219 9.27 -6.16 1.80
C TYR A 219 9.61 -7.63 1.51
N SER A 220 10.80 -8.09 1.88
CA SER A 220 11.20 -9.49 1.70
C SER A 220 10.41 -10.47 2.58
N LEU A 221 9.90 -10.01 3.73
CA LEU A 221 9.03 -10.79 4.62
C LEU A 221 7.67 -11.09 3.99
N ILE A 222 7.18 -10.19 3.14
CA ILE A 222 5.95 -10.43 2.40
C ILE A 222 6.31 -11.47 1.33
N PRO A 223 5.84 -12.73 1.47
CA PRO A 223 6.48 -13.92 0.93
C PRO A 223 6.91 -13.70 -0.52
N PRO A 224 8.15 -14.04 -0.92
CA PRO A 224 8.86 -13.39 -2.01
C PRO A 224 8.22 -13.56 -3.38
N ARG A 225 8.61 -12.66 -4.30
CA ARG A 225 8.53 -12.87 -5.76
C ARG A 225 9.16 -14.23 -6.04
N SER A 226 8.36 -15.30 -6.15
CA SER A 226 8.88 -16.54 -6.69
C SER A 226 9.26 -16.25 -8.14
N THR A 227 10.55 -16.06 -8.38
CA THR A 227 11.10 -16.20 -9.72
C THR A 227 10.58 -17.52 -10.24
N PRO A 228 9.91 -17.56 -11.42
CA PRO A 228 9.33 -18.78 -11.92
C PRO A 228 10.42 -19.84 -11.92
N ARG A 229 10.26 -20.83 -11.05
CA ARG A 229 11.14 -21.98 -10.98
C ARG A 229 11.02 -22.61 -12.36
N ARG A 230 12.00 -22.36 -13.25
CA ARG A 230 12.08 -23.02 -14.57
C ARG A 230 11.97 -24.50 -14.28
N SER A 231 10.81 -25.07 -14.53
CA SER A 231 10.59 -26.50 -14.44
C SER A 231 11.58 -27.11 -15.43
N ARG A 232 12.64 -27.72 -14.90
CA ARG A 232 13.50 -28.58 -15.69
C ARG A 232 12.60 -29.71 -16.19
N GLY A 233 12.34 -29.67 -17.49
CA GLY A 233 11.92 -30.80 -18.33
C GLY A 233 10.90 -31.75 -17.71
N TRP A 234 9.62 -31.45 -17.91
CA TRP A 234 8.69 -32.55 -18.14
C TRP A 234 9.09 -33.19 -19.47
N GLY A 235 9.74 -34.35 -19.37
CA GLY A 235 10.11 -35.18 -20.49
C GLY A 235 8.88 -35.46 -21.35
N SER A 236 9.00 -35.13 -22.63
CA SER A 236 8.04 -35.48 -23.66
C SER A 236 7.91 -37.00 -23.75
N THR A 237 6.86 -37.57 -23.18
CA THR A 237 6.43 -38.91 -23.57
C THR A 237 5.86 -38.79 -24.99
N ARG A 238 6.65 -39.25 -25.97
CA ARG A 238 6.25 -39.36 -27.38
C ARG A 238 5.00 -40.24 -27.49
N ALA A 239 3.84 -39.62 -27.70
CA ALA A 239 2.69 -40.30 -28.29
C ALA A 239 2.92 -40.45 -29.80
N ARG A 240 2.95 -41.70 -30.28
CA ARG A 240 2.96 -42.03 -31.70
C ARG A 240 1.61 -41.62 -32.31
N SER A 241 1.61 -40.59 -33.16
CA SER A 241 0.47 -40.27 -34.03
C SER A 241 0.52 -41.13 -35.29
N ARG A 242 -0.51 -41.96 -35.50
CA ARG A 242 -0.88 -42.48 -36.83
C ARG A 242 -1.56 -41.37 -37.62
N SER A 243 -1.29 -41.39 -38.92
CA SER A 243 -1.73 -40.49 -39.98
C SER A 243 -3.23 -40.55 -40.29
N CYS A 244 -3.81 -39.38 -40.58
CA CYS A 244 -4.81 -39.05 -41.61
C CYS A 244 -5.19 -37.59 -41.34
N GLY A 245 -5.30 -36.64 -42.27
CA GLY A 245 -5.22 -36.58 -43.71
C GLY A 245 -5.78 -35.19 -44.06
N SER A 246 -5.02 -34.40 -44.83
CA SER A 246 -5.44 -33.22 -45.60
C SER A 246 -6.41 -32.18 -44.98
N CYS A 247 -5.91 -30.97 -44.73
CA CYS A 247 -6.40 -29.79 -45.47
C CYS A 247 -5.41 -28.62 -45.35
N SER A 248 -5.07 -28.03 -46.49
CA SER A 248 -4.08 -26.99 -46.69
C SER A 248 -4.73 -25.68 -47.15
N ARG A 249 -4.34 -24.54 -46.57
CA ARG A 249 -4.08 -23.20 -47.19
C ARG A 249 -3.84 -22.19 -46.04
N ARG A 250 -2.63 -21.62 -45.90
CA ARG A 250 -2.13 -20.33 -46.49
C ARG A 250 -2.88 -19.11 -45.93
N SER A 251 -2.29 -18.04 -45.35
CA SER A 251 -0.94 -17.46 -45.44
C SER A 251 -0.69 -16.40 -44.34
N SER A 252 0.61 -16.06 -44.16
CA SER A 252 1.23 -14.75 -43.78
C SER A 252 0.93 -14.14 -42.39
N ALA A 253 1.87 -13.94 -41.45
CA ALA A 253 3.21 -13.29 -41.43
C ALA A 253 3.18 -11.82 -40.93
N ALA A 254 4.26 -11.46 -40.20
CA ALA A 254 4.67 -10.17 -39.61
C ALA A 254 4.27 -10.00 -38.13
N ALA A 255 5.16 -9.94 -37.12
CA ALA A 255 6.47 -9.31 -36.90
C ALA A 255 6.35 -8.21 -35.81
N ALA A 256 7.09 -8.45 -34.73
CA ALA A 256 7.79 -7.54 -33.82
C ALA A 256 7.36 -6.06 -33.65
N GLY A 257 7.27 -5.65 -32.39
CA GLY A 257 7.29 -4.23 -32.00
C GLY A 257 7.22 -4.02 -30.49
N SER A 258 8.25 -4.40 -29.75
CA SER A 258 8.43 -4.02 -28.35
C SER A 258 9.02 -2.60 -28.27
N SER A 259 8.20 -1.62 -27.90
CA SER A 259 8.67 -0.26 -27.61
C SER A 259 9.16 -0.17 -26.16
N ARG A 260 10.49 -0.12 -26.01
CA ARG A 260 11.15 0.37 -24.78
C ARG A 260 10.90 1.86 -24.66
N TRP A 261 10.38 2.28 -23.53
CA TRP A 261 10.40 3.68 -23.11
C TRP A 261 11.83 4.03 -22.65
N SER A 262 12.44 5.04 -23.28
CA SER A 262 13.67 5.70 -22.83
C SER A 262 13.33 7.16 -22.56
N PRO A 263 13.64 7.73 -21.39
CA PRO A 263 13.40 9.14 -21.14
C PRO A 263 14.48 9.98 -21.82
N SER A 264 14.08 10.82 -22.79
CA SER A 264 14.97 11.81 -23.38
C SER A 264 15.10 13.00 -22.43
N THR A 265 16.34 13.31 -22.04
CA THR A 265 16.73 14.57 -21.42
C THR A 265 16.59 15.71 -22.42
N ARG A 266 15.69 16.67 -22.13
CA ARG A 266 15.73 18.01 -22.74
C ARG A 266 15.71 19.09 -21.66
N ARG A 267 16.88 19.69 -21.42
CA ARG A 267 16.99 21.12 -21.07
C ARG A 267 16.75 21.94 -22.34
N PRO A 268 16.03 23.07 -22.25
CA PRO A 268 16.71 24.38 -22.32
C PRO A 268 15.95 25.44 -21.48
N SER A 269 16.34 26.68 -21.28
CA SER A 269 17.55 27.47 -21.50
C SER A 269 17.36 28.74 -20.67
N THR A 270 18.40 29.20 -20.01
CA THR A 270 18.53 30.54 -19.46
C THR A 270 18.46 31.61 -20.56
N ARG A 271 17.72 32.70 -20.31
CA ARG A 271 17.92 34.00 -20.97
C ARG A 271 17.77 35.14 -19.95
N PRO A 272 18.42 36.29 -20.19
CA PRO A 272 19.04 37.09 -19.15
C PRO A 272 18.25 38.35 -18.79
N ALA A 273 18.75 38.99 -17.73
CA ALA A 273 18.35 40.27 -17.19
C ALA A 273 18.31 41.40 -18.24
N SER A 274 17.35 42.29 -18.04
CA SER A 274 17.35 43.64 -18.60
C SER A 274 17.12 44.63 -17.46
N ASP A 275 18.19 45.32 -17.07
CA ASP A 275 18.14 46.63 -16.44
C ASP A 275 17.64 47.66 -17.46
N ALA A 276 16.74 48.56 -17.05
CA ALA A 276 16.75 49.96 -17.48
C ALA A 276 15.76 50.82 -16.67
N ARG A 277 16.35 51.74 -15.89
CA ARG A 277 15.88 53.08 -15.48
C ARG A 277 14.83 53.22 -14.39
#